data_AF-A0A6B0V401-F1
#
_entry.id   AF-A0A6B0V401-F1
#
_cell.length_a   1.000
_cell.length_b   1.000
_cell.length_c   1.000
_cell.angle_alpha   90.00
_cell.angle_beta   90.00
_cell.angle_gamma   90.00
#
_symmetry.space_group_name_H-M   'P 1'
#
loop_
_entity.id
_entity.type
_entity.pdbx_description
1 polymer ?
#
loop_
_entity_poly.entity_id
_entity_poly.type
_entity_poly.pdbx_seq_one_letter_code
_entity_poly.pdbx_strand_id
1 'polypeptide(L)'
;CFDHSHPKLWWKSATSGTIDIIRPPSAEHILVAVAEGLLRKHCLVQNDGSQLAREKGKVVVIPYIHRVSHTLNKVAMRSNVKVVFSAPNKLMDLCKLSKPGVRAKHGCEKKHRTKFVDCTDGVVYRIPLSFGRHYVGQTGRCLNDRLREHNNNVQKKNGGFLDLHCRTCGCTPLLDGCVKIGKCKSTLTREIVEAELIDYLGDTCVAMPSIALSEKELFFSENEIVLFSNYAL
;
A
#
# COMPACT_ATOMS: atom_id res chain seq x y z
N CYS A 1 -24.49 -3.89 -31.83
CA CYS A 1 -25.26 -4.28 -30.64
C CYS A 1 -24.54 -5.43 -29.97
N PHE A 2 -23.71 -5.14 -28.95
CA PHE A 2 -23.12 -6.17 -28.10
C PHE A 2 -23.55 -5.83 -26.67
N ASP A 3 -24.45 -6.68 -26.18
CA ASP A 3 -24.94 -6.75 -24.82
C ASP A 3 -23.82 -7.36 -23.94
N HIS A 4 -23.52 -6.74 -22.81
CA HIS A 4 -22.57 -7.23 -21.80
C HIS A 4 -23.26 -7.22 -20.43
N SER A 5 -24.26 -8.09 -20.28
CA SER A 5 -24.74 -8.53 -18.99
C SER A 5 -24.35 -9.99 -18.76
N HIS A 6 -23.23 -10.24 -18.08
CA HIS A 6 -23.07 -11.47 -17.30
C HIS A 6 -22.35 -11.19 -15.98
N PRO A 7 -22.98 -11.51 -14.84
CA PRO A 7 -22.37 -11.41 -13.52
C PRO A 7 -21.34 -12.53 -13.32
N LYS A 8 -20.18 -12.20 -12.72
CA LYS A 8 -19.16 -13.17 -12.31
C LYS A 8 -19.76 -14.10 -11.25
N LEU A 9 -20.20 -15.27 -11.71
CA LEU A 9 -20.76 -16.31 -10.87
C LEU A 9 -19.64 -17.02 -10.09
N TRP A 10 -19.65 -16.80 -8.77
CA TRP A 10 -19.28 -17.73 -7.72
C TRP A 10 -19.24 -19.21 -8.14
N TRP A 11 -18.15 -19.89 -7.75
CA TRP A 11 -17.95 -21.30 -7.96
C TRP A 11 -19.07 -22.12 -7.31
N LYS A 12 -19.79 -22.89 -8.14
CA LYS A 12 -20.48 -24.11 -7.71
C LYS A 12 -19.81 -25.29 -8.39
N SER A 13 -19.16 -26.13 -7.60
CA SER A 13 -19.19 -27.58 -7.77
C SER A 13 -19.05 -28.21 -6.40
N ALA A 14 -20.21 -28.58 -5.86
CA ALA A 14 -20.33 -29.43 -4.69
C ALA A 14 -20.23 -30.89 -5.19
N THR A 15 -19.13 -31.55 -4.87
CA THR A 15 -19.13 -33.01 -4.68
C THR A 15 -18.88 -33.26 -3.20
N SER A 16 -19.78 -34.04 -2.63
CA SER A 16 -19.94 -34.33 -1.21
C SER A 16 -18.63 -34.72 -0.53
N GLY A 17 -18.12 -33.80 0.27
CA GLY A 17 -16.98 -33.97 1.17
C GLY A 17 -16.91 -32.69 1.98
N THR A 18 -16.79 -32.80 3.29
CA THR A 18 -16.66 -31.69 4.23
C THR A 18 -15.73 -30.63 3.65
N ILE A 19 -16.28 -29.46 3.30
CA ILE A 19 -15.48 -28.31 2.87
C ILE A 19 -14.82 -27.82 4.14
N ASP A 20 -13.65 -28.37 4.44
CA ASP A 20 -12.71 -27.71 5.33
C ASP A 20 -12.44 -26.35 4.69
N ILE A 21 -12.91 -25.30 5.35
CA ILE A 21 -12.48 -23.94 5.04
C ILE A 21 -10.98 -23.95 5.31
N ILE A 22 -10.18 -24.19 4.27
CA ILE A 22 -8.72 -24.06 4.33
C ILE A 22 -8.47 -22.58 4.57
N ARG A 23 -8.45 -22.22 5.86
CA ARG A 23 -8.00 -20.90 6.29
C ARG A 23 -6.59 -20.74 5.73
N PRO A 24 -6.33 -19.71 4.91
CA PRO A 24 -4.99 -19.52 4.37
C PRO A 24 -4.01 -19.48 5.56
N PRO A 25 -2.85 -20.15 5.45
CA PRO A 25 -1.86 -20.13 6.50
C PRO A 25 -1.53 -18.68 6.83
N SER A 26 -1.43 -18.35 8.13
CA SER A 26 -1.12 -16.99 8.54
C SER A 26 0.14 -16.48 7.82
N ALA A 27 0.21 -15.18 7.54
CA ALA A 27 1.33 -14.54 6.86
C ALA A 27 2.71 -14.98 7.41
N GLU A 28 2.77 -15.25 8.72
CA GLU A 28 3.92 -15.81 9.44
C GLU A 28 4.44 -17.12 8.82
N HIS A 29 3.55 -18.08 8.57
CA HIS A 29 3.89 -19.39 8.02
C HIS A 29 4.34 -19.30 6.57
N ILE A 30 3.73 -18.42 5.77
CA ILE A 30 4.08 -18.22 4.36
C ILE A 30 5.49 -17.67 4.24
N LEU A 31 5.83 -16.65 5.02
CA LEU A 31 7.18 -16.04 4.99
C LEU A 31 8.27 -17.05 5.37
N VAL A 32 8.01 -17.87 6.40
CA VAL A 32 8.94 -18.93 6.81
C VAL A 32 9.06 -20.00 5.71
N ALA A 33 7.95 -20.48 5.17
CA ALA A 33 7.95 -21.51 4.13
C ALA A 33 8.65 -21.07 2.84
N VAL A 34 8.44 -19.83 2.41
CA VAL A 34 9.15 -19.24 1.25
C VAL A 34 10.64 -19.15 1.53
N ALA A 35 11.04 -18.65 2.70
CA ALA A 35 12.45 -18.51 3.06
C ALA A 35 13.16 -19.87 3.13
N GLU A 36 12.52 -20.89 3.71
CA GLU A 36 13.03 -22.26 3.71
C GLU A 36 13.09 -22.88 2.31
N GLY A 37 12.08 -22.64 1.48
CA GLY A 37 12.05 -23.09 0.08
C GLY A 37 13.19 -22.49 -0.75
N LEU A 38 13.46 -21.20 -0.60
CA LEU A 38 14.57 -20.51 -1.27
C LEU A 38 15.93 -21.04 -0.80
N LEU A 39 16.09 -21.27 0.51
CA LEU A 39 17.28 -21.94 1.06
C LEU A 39 17.54 -23.29 0.41
N ARG A 40 16.52 -24.16 0.34
CA ARG A 40 16.66 -25.48 -0.27
C ARG A 40 17.09 -25.39 -1.74
N LYS A 41 16.49 -24.49 -2.51
CA LYS A 41 16.87 -24.25 -3.91
C LYS A 41 18.33 -23.80 -4.04
N HIS A 42 18.79 -22.90 -3.17
CA HIS A 42 20.17 -22.42 -3.20
C HIS A 42 21.18 -23.50 -2.76
N CYS A 43 20.82 -24.36 -1.80
CA CYS A 43 21.65 -25.47 -1.36
C CYS A 43 21.79 -26.58 -2.43
N LEU A 44 20.76 -26.84 -3.23
CA LEU A 44 20.84 -27.83 -4.32
C LEU A 44 21.77 -27.39 -5.47
N VAL A 45 21.99 -26.09 -5.64
CA VAL A 45 22.85 -25.53 -6.70
C VAL A 45 24.33 -25.48 -6.27
N GLN A 46 24.65 -25.51 -4.97
CA GLN A 46 26.02 -25.39 -4.46
C GLN A 46 26.76 -26.73 -4.29
N ASN A 47 26.36 -27.78 -4.99
CA ASN A 47 27.01 -29.09 -4.88
C ASN A 47 28.26 -29.24 -5.77
N ASP A 48 28.78 -28.16 -6.36
CA ASP A 48 30.07 -28.18 -7.06
C ASP A 48 31.11 -27.40 -6.25
N GLY A 49 32.13 -28.13 -5.81
CA GLY A 49 33.06 -27.72 -4.78
C GLY A 49 33.91 -26.51 -5.18
N SER A 50 33.89 -25.47 -4.35
CA SER A 50 35.06 -24.60 -4.18
C SER A 50 34.99 -23.88 -2.83
N GLN A 51 36.00 -24.13 -2.02
CA GLN A 51 36.21 -23.55 -0.72
C GLN A 51 37.01 -22.24 -0.87
N LEU A 52 36.71 -21.27 -0.01
CA LEU A 52 37.57 -20.14 0.43
C LEU A 52 37.49 -18.80 -0.33
N ALA A 53 36.53 -17.98 0.07
CA ALA A 53 36.80 -16.62 0.56
C ALA A 53 35.78 -16.30 1.66
N ARG A 54 36.23 -15.93 2.86
CA ARG A 54 35.34 -15.50 3.96
C ARG A 54 34.77 -14.12 3.61
N GLU A 55 33.81 -14.08 2.69
CA GLU A 55 33.08 -12.87 2.36
C GLU A 55 32.43 -12.34 3.63
N LYS A 56 32.59 -11.04 3.89
CA LYS A 56 31.95 -10.36 5.03
C LYS A 56 30.45 -10.64 4.95
N GLY A 57 29.91 -11.34 5.95
CA GLY A 57 28.50 -11.75 5.97
C GLY A 57 27.60 -10.54 5.73
N LYS A 58 26.70 -10.64 4.76
CA LYS A 58 25.78 -9.56 4.39
C LYS A 58 24.90 -9.24 5.62
N VAL A 59 24.88 -7.98 6.04
CA VAL A 59 24.01 -7.53 7.14
C VAL A 59 22.72 -6.98 6.54
N VAL A 60 21.58 -7.51 6.95
CA VAL A 60 20.26 -7.05 6.49
C VAL A 60 19.45 -6.59 7.69
N VAL A 61 18.83 -5.41 7.59
CA VAL A 61 17.93 -4.89 8.62
C VAL A 61 16.48 -5.15 8.20
N ILE A 62 15.71 -5.86 9.03
CA ILE A 62 14.29 -6.15 8.79
C ILE A 62 13.44 -5.75 9.99
N PRO A 63 12.16 -5.37 9.82
CA PRO A 63 11.29 -5.09 10.95
C PRO A 63 11.12 -6.31 11.86
N TYR A 64 11.05 -6.08 13.16
CA TYR A 64 10.69 -7.10 14.13
C TYR A 64 9.20 -7.41 13.98
N ILE A 65 8.90 -8.62 13.53
CA ILE A 65 7.56 -9.19 13.45
C ILE A 65 7.54 -10.29 14.51
N HIS A 66 6.67 -10.11 15.50
CA HIS A 66 6.49 -11.08 16.57
C HIS A 66 6.23 -12.48 15.98
N ARG A 67 6.79 -13.53 16.58
CA ARG A 67 6.77 -14.95 16.12
C ARG A 67 7.58 -15.26 14.85
N VAL A 68 7.67 -14.37 13.87
CA VAL A 68 8.39 -14.62 12.60
C VAL A 68 9.89 -14.34 12.70
N SER A 69 10.26 -13.25 13.39
CA SER A 69 11.64 -12.77 13.43
C SER A 69 12.64 -13.79 13.95
N HIS A 70 12.30 -14.55 15.00
CA HIS A 70 13.20 -15.55 15.55
C HIS A 70 13.47 -16.69 14.56
N THR A 71 12.45 -17.15 13.85
CA THR A 71 12.58 -18.21 12.85
C THR A 71 13.37 -17.71 11.64
N LEU A 72 13.07 -16.49 11.15
CA LEU A 72 13.83 -15.87 10.06
C LEU A 72 15.31 -15.67 10.41
N ASN A 73 15.63 -15.31 11.66
CA ASN A 73 17.03 -15.19 12.09
C ASN A 73 17.77 -16.54 11.98
N LYS A 74 17.15 -17.62 12.47
CA LYS A 74 17.72 -18.97 12.40
C LYS A 74 17.96 -19.41 10.95
N VAL A 75 16.99 -19.13 10.07
CA VAL A 75 17.05 -19.41 8.63
C VAL A 75 18.19 -18.60 7.98
N ALA A 76 18.29 -17.30 8.24
CA ALA A 76 19.30 -16.43 7.64
C ALA A 76 20.73 -16.76 8.10
N MET A 77 20.91 -17.18 9.37
CA MET A 77 22.21 -17.64 9.88
C MET A 77 22.76 -18.83 9.08
N ARG A 78 21.89 -19.71 8.56
CA ARG A 78 22.32 -20.85 7.72
C ARG A 78 22.87 -20.39 6.36
N SER A 79 22.46 -19.21 5.89
CA SER A 79 22.96 -18.59 4.65
C SER A 79 24.14 -17.63 4.87
N ASN A 80 24.75 -17.60 6.06
CA ASN A 80 25.80 -16.64 6.42
C ASN A 80 25.34 -15.16 6.26
N VAL A 81 24.04 -14.89 6.46
CA VAL A 81 23.46 -13.53 6.46
C VAL A 81 23.16 -13.12 7.89
N LYS A 82 23.69 -11.98 8.33
CA LYS A 82 23.42 -11.41 9.66
C LYS A 82 22.17 -10.56 9.58
N VAL A 83 21.11 -10.98 10.28
CA VAL A 83 19.86 -10.22 10.35
C VAL A 83 19.83 -9.35 11.61
N VAL A 84 19.49 -8.08 11.44
CA VAL A 84 19.26 -7.14 12.55
C VAL A 84 17.80 -6.71 12.50
N PHE A 85 17.13 -6.77 13.66
CA PHE A 85 15.72 -6.41 13.74
C PHE A 85 15.53 -4.93 14.10
N SER A 86 14.75 -4.20 13.30
CA SER A 86 14.29 -2.86 13.65
C SER A 86 12.95 -2.94 14.39
N ALA A 87 12.86 -2.29 15.54
CA ALA A 87 11.58 -2.15 16.25
C ALA A 87 10.79 -0.97 15.66
N PRO A 88 9.47 -1.10 15.45
CA PRO A 88 8.64 -0.05 14.83
C PRO A 88 8.57 1.22 15.69
N ASN A 89 8.59 1.08 17.02
CA ASN A 89 8.63 2.19 17.96
C ASN A 89 9.98 2.21 18.67
N LYS A 90 10.81 3.19 18.36
CA LYS A 90 12.07 3.36 19.08
C LYS A 90 11.76 3.88 20.49
N LEU A 91 12.50 3.43 21.50
CA LEU A 91 12.36 3.95 22.88
C LEU A 91 12.47 5.49 22.93
N MET A 92 13.28 6.08 22.04
CA MET A 92 13.39 7.53 21.86
C MET A 92 12.06 8.21 21.49
N ASP A 93 11.18 7.54 20.75
CA ASP A 93 9.85 8.06 20.41
C ASP A 93 8.89 8.02 21.60
N LEU A 94 9.05 7.04 22.52
CA LEU A 94 8.32 7.04 23.79
C LEU A 94 8.73 8.20 24.70
N CYS A 95 10.01 8.58 24.69
CA CYS A 95 10.49 9.76 25.41
C CYS A 95 9.89 11.09 24.90
N LYS A 96 9.32 11.12 23.68
CA LYS A 96 8.57 12.29 23.18
C LYS A 96 7.15 12.34 23.74
N LEU A 97 6.55 11.18 24.02
CA LEU A 97 5.22 11.06 24.63
C LEU A 97 5.24 11.45 26.12
N SER A 98 6.35 11.21 26.82
CA SER A 98 6.50 11.53 28.25
C SER A 98 6.85 12.99 28.56
N LYS A 99 6.97 13.87 27.54
CA LYS A 99 7.21 15.31 27.74
C LYS A 99 5.88 16.08 27.79
N PRO A 100 5.36 16.44 28.98
CA PRO A 100 4.17 17.28 29.09
C PRO A 100 4.53 18.71 28.62
N GLY A 101 4.22 19.05 27.38
CA GLY A 101 4.43 20.42 26.87
C GLY A 101 4.62 20.53 25.37
N VAL A 102 5.09 19.48 24.69
CA VAL A 102 5.18 19.47 23.22
C VAL A 102 3.94 18.78 22.66
N ARG A 103 2.79 19.44 22.75
CA ARG A 103 1.65 19.03 21.92
C ARG A 103 2.09 19.17 20.47
N ALA A 104 2.18 18.06 19.74
CA ALA A 104 2.45 18.11 18.31
C ALA A 104 1.45 19.09 17.68
N LYS A 105 1.93 20.08 16.93
CA LYS A 105 1.06 21.02 16.24
C LYS A 105 0.15 20.22 15.31
N HIS A 106 -1.12 20.09 15.69
CA HIS A 106 -2.12 19.41 14.87
C HIS A 106 -2.64 20.39 13.83
N GLY A 107 -2.12 20.29 12.61
CA GLY A 107 -2.63 21.03 11.47
C GLY A 107 -1.53 21.59 10.58
N CYS A 108 -1.91 21.90 9.34
CA CYS A 108 -1.02 22.61 8.43
C CYS A 108 -0.87 24.06 8.90
N GLU A 109 0.37 24.55 9.05
CA GLU A 109 0.65 25.93 9.44
C GLU A 109 0.43 26.94 8.28
N LYS A 110 0.21 26.45 7.07
CA LYS A 110 0.06 27.30 5.89
C LYS A 110 -1.32 27.94 5.87
N LYS A 111 -1.34 29.27 5.67
CA LYS A 111 -2.56 30.00 5.32
C LYS A 111 -2.87 29.76 3.85
N HIS A 112 -3.75 28.81 3.57
CA HIS A 112 -4.17 28.54 2.19
C HIS A 112 -5.09 29.66 1.68
N ARG A 113 -4.81 30.17 0.48
CA ARG A 113 -5.69 31.14 -0.20
C ARG A 113 -7.04 30.51 -0.58
N THR A 114 -7.00 29.28 -1.09
CA THR A 114 -8.16 28.46 -1.39
C THR A 114 -8.01 27.11 -0.68
N LYS A 115 -9.03 26.73 0.09
CA LYS A 115 -9.11 25.49 0.86
C LYS A 115 -10.37 24.76 0.40
N PHE A 116 -10.19 23.53 -0.10
CA PHE A 116 -11.29 22.66 -0.55
C PHE A 116 -11.74 21.72 0.56
N VAL A 117 -10.79 21.21 1.35
CA VAL A 117 -11.03 20.22 2.42
C VAL A 117 -10.16 20.50 3.64
N ASP A 118 -10.30 19.75 4.74
CA ASP A 118 -9.43 19.92 5.90
C ASP A 118 -7.97 19.53 5.64
N CYS A 119 -7.07 20.43 6.05
CA CYS A 119 -5.65 20.29 5.80
C CYS A 119 -5.10 19.05 6.51
N THR A 120 -4.65 18.10 5.71
CA THR A 120 -4.05 16.85 6.19
C THR A 120 -2.83 16.53 5.33
N ASP A 121 -1.80 15.95 5.94
CA ASP A 121 -0.58 15.48 5.30
C ASP A 121 -0.46 13.96 5.37
N GLY A 122 0.37 13.38 4.49
CA GLY A 122 0.63 11.94 4.47
C GLY A 122 -0.65 11.12 4.24
N VAL A 123 -1.46 11.48 3.25
CA VAL A 123 -2.75 10.83 2.99
C VAL A 123 -2.85 10.25 1.58
N VAL A 124 -3.63 9.18 1.46
CA VAL A 124 -4.21 8.71 0.20
C VAL A 124 -5.63 9.27 0.13
N TYR A 125 -6.01 9.80 -1.03
CA TYR A 125 -7.28 10.51 -1.23
C TYR A 125 -7.92 10.15 -2.56
N ARG A 126 -9.22 10.41 -2.66
CA ARG A 126 -10.04 10.20 -3.86
C ARG A 126 -10.82 11.47 -4.20
N ILE A 127 -10.71 11.94 -5.45
CA ILE A 127 -11.50 13.05 -5.99
C ILE A 127 -12.63 12.45 -6.84
N PRO A 128 -13.91 12.73 -6.54
CA PRO A 128 -15.01 12.36 -7.42
C PRO A 128 -15.07 13.24 -8.67
N LEU A 129 -15.48 12.65 -9.80
CA LEU A 129 -15.70 13.34 -11.07
C LEU A 129 -17.19 13.29 -11.46
N SER A 130 -17.64 14.23 -12.30
CA SER A 130 -19.06 14.42 -12.68
C SER A 130 -19.77 13.24 -13.35
N PHE A 131 -19.07 12.19 -13.80
CA PHE A 131 -19.64 10.99 -14.43
C PHE A 131 -19.45 9.71 -13.60
N GLY A 132 -19.43 9.82 -12.27
CA GLY A 132 -19.25 8.66 -11.37
C GLY A 132 -17.85 8.05 -11.38
N ARG A 133 -16.91 8.68 -12.11
CA ARG A 133 -15.50 8.30 -12.11
C ARG A 133 -14.77 8.89 -10.91
N HIS A 134 -13.60 8.34 -10.62
CA HIS A 134 -12.78 8.73 -9.49
C HIS A 134 -11.33 8.94 -9.92
N TYR A 135 -10.67 9.91 -9.31
CA TYR A 135 -9.23 10.03 -9.36
C TYR A 135 -8.66 9.72 -7.98
N VAL A 136 -7.81 8.71 -7.90
CA VAL A 136 -7.07 8.37 -6.68
C VAL A 136 -5.68 8.99 -6.75
N GLY A 137 -5.22 9.53 -5.63
CA GLY A 137 -3.88 10.05 -5.52
C GLY A 137 -3.33 9.93 -4.11
N GLN A 138 -2.01 9.99 -3.97
CA GLN A 138 -1.35 10.13 -2.67
C GLN A 138 -0.60 11.45 -2.51
N THR A 139 -0.37 11.85 -1.26
CA THR A 139 0.51 12.97 -0.95
C THR A 139 1.17 12.87 0.41
N GLY A 140 2.48 13.09 0.44
CA GLY A 140 3.21 13.41 1.68
C GLY A 140 3.06 14.87 2.14
N ARG A 141 2.66 15.78 1.24
CA ARG A 141 2.43 17.22 1.50
C ARG A 141 0.96 17.47 1.86
N CYS A 142 0.64 18.72 2.25
CA CYS A 142 -0.74 19.14 2.51
C CYS A 142 -1.66 18.84 1.32
N LEU A 143 -2.80 18.20 1.60
CA LEU A 143 -3.81 17.82 0.61
C LEU A 143 -4.33 19.02 -0.19
N ASN A 144 -4.61 20.17 0.45
CA ASN A 144 -5.10 21.36 -0.27
C ASN A 144 -4.08 21.95 -1.25
N ASP A 145 -2.78 21.80 -0.98
CA ASP A 145 -1.76 22.21 -1.94
C ASP A 145 -1.85 21.33 -3.20
N ARG A 146 -2.03 20.02 -3.03
CA ARG A 146 -2.21 19.09 -4.14
C ARG A 146 -3.51 19.29 -4.91
N LEU A 147 -4.64 19.50 -4.21
CA LEU A 147 -5.92 19.78 -4.87
C LEU A 147 -5.86 21.09 -5.68
N ARG A 148 -5.15 22.10 -5.18
CA ARG A 148 -4.93 23.34 -5.92
C ARG A 148 -4.02 23.14 -7.13
N GLU A 149 -2.97 22.32 -7.02
CA GLU A 149 -2.14 21.91 -8.16
C GLU A 149 -3.01 21.22 -9.23
N HIS A 150 -3.87 20.27 -8.84
CA HIS A 150 -4.83 19.62 -9.74
C HIS A 150 -5.80 20.61 -10.38
N ASN A 151 -6.41 21.51 -9.60
CA ASN A 151 -7.30 22.54 -10.12
C ASN A 151 -6.58 23.39 -11.18
N ASN A 152 -5.38 23.85 -10.86
CA ASN A 152 -4.60 24.67 -11.77
C ASN A 152 -4.23 23.89 -13.03
N ASN A 153 -3.89 22.61 -12.93
CA ASN A 153 -3.55 21.79 -14.09
C ASN A 153 -4.75 21.58 -15.00
N VAL A 154 -5.92 21.30 -14.44
CA VAL A 154 -7.17 21.12 -15.20
C VAL A 154 -7.58 22.44 -15.87
N GLN A 155 -7.53 23.56 -15.15
CA GLN A 155 -7.89 24.88 -15.67
C GLN A 155 -6.93 25.36 -16.76
N LYS A 156 -5.62 25.20 -16.54
CA LYS A 156 -4.57 25.66 -17.47
C LYS A 156 -4.24 24.64 -18.56
N LYS A 157 -4.78 23.43 -18.47
CA LYS A 157 -4.47 22.34 -19.41
C LYS A 157 -2.95 22.06 -19.44
N ASN A 158 -2.34 21.90 -18.26
CA ASN A 158 -0.88 21.81 -18.08
C ASN A 158 -0.28 20.40 -18.09
N GLY A 159 -1.05 19.38 -18.45
CA GLY A 159 -0.64 17.98 -18.50
C GLY A 159 -0.73 17.29 -17.13
N GLY A 160 -1.21 16.05 -17.15
CA GLY A 160 -1.40 15.18 -15.99
C GLY A 160 -2.58 14.24 -16.22
N PHE A 161 -2.63 13.08 -15.55
CA PHE A 161 -3.68 12.07 -15.79
C PHE A 161 -5.09 12.61 -15.59
N LEU A 162 -5.33 13.32 -14.49
CA LEU A 162 -6.63 13.92 -14.19
C LEU A 162 -7.03 14.95 -15.25
N ASP A 163 -6.11 15.84 -15.60
CA ASP A 163 -6.28 16.85 -16.64
C ASP A 163 -6.62 16.21 -17.99
N LEU A 164 -5.83 15.22 -18.41
CA LEU A 164 -5.93 14.62 -19.74
C LEU A 164 -7.28 13.92 -19.85
N HIS A 165 -7.66 13.18 -18.80
CA HIS A 165 -8.97 12.57 -18.70
C HIS A 165 -10.10 13.61 -18.79
N CYS A 166 -10.01 14.72 -18.03
CA CYS A 166 -11.03 15.77 -18.07
C CYS A 166 -11.19 16.37 -19.48
N ARG A 167 -10.08 16.54 -20.22
CA ARG A 167 -10.13 17.04 -21.61
C ARG A 167 -10.77 16.05 -22.58
N THR A 168 -10.45 14.77 -22.48
CA THR A 168 -10.93 13.74 -23.42
C THR A 168 -12.36 13.30 -23.10
N CYS A 169 -12.70 13.16 -21.83
CA CYS A 169 -13.99 12.66 -21.38
C CYS A 169 -15.02 13.78 -21.12
N GLY A 170 -14.58 15.02 -20.91
CA GLY A 170 -15.45 16.12 -20.47
C GLY A 170 -15.84 16.06 -18.99
N CYS A 171 -15.22 15.17 -18.21
CA CYS A 171 -15.39 15.13 -16.75
C CYS A 171 -14.93 16.43 -16.10
N THR A 172 -15.58 16.81 -15.02
CA THR A 172 -15.11 17.86 -14.11
C THR A 172 -14.79 17.28 -12.73
N PRO A 173 -13.63 17.62 -12.13
CA PRO A 173 -13.27 17.15 -10.80
C PRO A 173 -14.01 17.95 -9.73
N LEU A 174 -14.66 17.26 -8.80
CA LEU A 174 -15.35 17.82 -7.64
C LEU A 174 -14.37 17.89 -6.46
N LEU A 175 -13.52 18.91 -6.43
CA LEU A 175 -12.41 19.02 -5.48
C LEU A 175 -12.86 19.18 -4.03
N ASP A 176 -13.97 19.89 -3.78
CA ASP A 176 -14.57 20.02 -2.44
C ASP A 176 -15.16 18.70 -1.93
N GLY A 177 -15.51 17.78 -2.85
CA GLY A 177 -15.96 16.42 -2.54
C GLY A 177 -14.82 15.42 -2.34
N CYS A 178 -13.57 15.88 -2.21
CA CYS A 178 -12.41 15.00 -2.03
C CYS A 178 -12.49 14.23 -0.71
N VAL A 179 -12.40 12.90 -0.80
CA VAL A 179 -12.46 11.99 0.33
C VAL A 179 -11.06 11.54 0.73
N LYS A 180 -10.75 11.61 2.03
CA LYS A 180 -9.52 11.06 2.61
C LYS A 180 -9.73 9.58 2.87
N ILE A 181 -8.94 8.72 2.22
CA ILE A 181 -9.05 7.27 2.35
C ILE A 181 -8.31 6.79 3.60
N GLY A 182 -7.08 7.27 3.80
CA GLY A 182 -6.26 6.86 4.92
C GLY A 182 -5.05 7.77 5.11
N LYS A 183 -4.50 7.78 6.33
CA LYS A 183 -3.29 8.52 6.69
C LYS A 183 -2.14 7.55 6.94
N CYS A 184 -1.08 7.66 6.14
CA CYS A 184 0.11 6.84 6.24
C CYS A 184 1.36 7.72 6.17
N LYS A 185 2.27 7.61 7.13
CA LYS A 185 3.52 8.40 7.17
C LYS A 185 4.53 7.94 6.12
N SER A 186 4.63 6.63 5.91
CA SER A 186 5.53 6.01 4.93
C SER A 186 5.07 6.31 3.50
N THR A 187 6.00 6.71 2.63
CA THR A 187 5.73 6.93 1.21
C THR A 187 5.33 5.64 0.52
N LEU A 188 6.12 4.57 0.70
CA LEU A 188 5.84 3.27 0.11
C LEU A 188 4.46 2.74 0.52
N THR A 189 4.08 2.89 1.80
CA THR A 189 2.75 2.45 2.26
C THR A 189 1.63 3.23 1.58
N ARG A 190 1.80 4.54 1.33
CA ARG A 190 0.81 5.30 0.57
C ARG A 190 0.72 4.86 -0.88
N GLU A 191 1.84 4.55 -1.50
CA GLU A 191 1.91 4.09 -2.90
C GLU A 191 1.26 2.70 -3.06
N ILE A 192 1.46 1.80 -2.09
CA ILE A 192 0.78 0.49 -2.05
C ILE A 192 -0.73 0.67 -1.92
N VAL A 193 -1.19 1.45 -0.92
CA VAL A 193 -2.62 1.68 -0.71
C VAL A 193 -3.27 2.41 -1.90
N GLU A 194 -2.54 3.33 -2.54
CA GLU A 194 -2.99 3.97 -3.78
C GLU A 194 -3.15 2.96 -4.92
N ALA A 195 -2.15 2.10 -5.15
CA ALA A 195 -2.18 1.10 -6.20
C ALA A 195 -3.30 0.07 -5.99
N GLU A 196 -3.46 -0.43 -4.77
CA GLU A 196 -4.56 -1.33 -4.38
C GLU A 196 -5.93 -0.69 -4.62
N LEU A 197 -6.09 0.58 -4.25
CA LEU A 197 -7.37 1.27 -4.44
C LEU A 197 -7.67 1.54 -5.92
N ILE A 198 -6.64 1.83 -6.73
CA ILE A 198 -6.80 2.01 -8.17
C ILE A 198 -7.23 0.69 -8.81
N ASP A 199 -6.58 -0.42 -8.44
CA ASP A 199 -6.93 -1.76 -8.92
C ASP A 199 -8.37 -2.15 -8.53
N TYR A 200 -8.73 -1.97 -7.25
CA TYR A 200 -10.07 -2.23 -6.74
C TYR A 200 -11.17 -1.43 -7.47
N LEU A 201 -10.90 -0.17 -7.80
CA LEU A 201 -11.85 0.69 -8.53
C LEU A 201 -11.89 0.40 -10.04
N GLY A 202 -10.88 -0.28 -10.59
CA GLY A 202 -10.77 -0.66 -11.99
C GLY A 202 -11.05 0.51 -12.95
N ASP A 203 -11.90 0.27 -13.94
CA ASP A 203 -12.22 1.22 -15.02
C ASP A 203 -12.90 2.51 -14.54
N THR A 204 -13.40 2.55 -13.31
CA THR A 204 -13.98 3.78 -12.72
C THR A 204 -12.89 4.75 -12.24
N CYS A 205 -11.66 4.26 -12.06
CA CYS A 205 -10.52 5.08 -11.68
C CYS A 205 -9.78 5.60 -12.92
N VAL A 206 -9.44 6.89 -12.90
CA VAL A 206 -8.73 7.56 -14.02
C VAL A 206 -7.27 7.87 -13.68
N ALA A 207 -6.82 7.43 -12.50
CA ALA A 207 -5.44 7.58 -12.06
C ALA A 207 -4.58 6.43 -12.56
N MET A 208 -3.27 6.68 -12.60
CA MET A 208 -2.27 5.66 -12.83
C MET A 208 -1.53 5.40 -11.51
N PRO A 209 -1.31 4.14 -11.11
CA PRO A 209 -0.70 3.85 -9.82
C PRO A 209 0.78 4.27 -9.80
N SER A 210 1.24 4.74 -8.63
CA SER A 210 2.65 5.13 -8.45
C SER A 210 3.61 3.93 -8.52
N ILE A 211 3.10 2.73 -8.20
CA ILE A 211 3.84 1.46 -8.27
C ILE A 211 2.95 0.40 -8.91
N ALA A 212 3.55 -0.56 -9.62
CA ALA A 212 2.83 -1.71 -10.13
C ALA A 212 2.91 -2.84 -9.11
N LEU A 213 1.75 -3.33 -8.65
CA LEU A 213 1.63 -4.50 -7.81
C LEU A 213 1.30 -5.71 -8.67
N SER A 214 1.89 -6.85 -8.36
CA SER A 214 1.52 -8.13 -8.97
C SER A 214 0.21 -8.65 -8.37
N GLU A 215 -0.51 -9.51 -9.10
CA GLU A 215 -1.74 -10.15 -8.62
C GLU A 215 -1.53 -10.87 -7.27
N LYS A 216 -0.34 -11.44 -7.05
CA LYS A 216 0.01 -12.10 -5.79
C LYS A 216 0.14 -11.13 -4.63
N GLU A 217 0.66 -9.93 -4.88
CA GLU A 217 0.80 -8.89 -3.86
C GLU A 217 -0.57 -8.30 -3.50
N LEU A 218 -1.43 -8.07 -4.50
CA LEU A 218 -2.81 -7.64 -4.28
C LEU A 218 -3.58 -8.67 -3.45
N PHE A 219 -3.51 -9.96 -3.82
CA PHE A 219 -4.16 -11.05 -3.08
C PHE A 219 -3.67 -11.16 -1.63
N PHE A 220 -2.39 -10.90 -1.37
CA PHE A 220 -1.84 -10.95 -0.02
C PHE A 220 -2.44 -9.85 0.89
N SER A 221 -2.73 -8.68 0.32
CA SER A 221 -3.31 -7.53 1.02
C SER A 221 -4.82 -7.64 1.25
N GLU A 222 -5.55 -8.44 0.47
CA GLU A 222 -7.02 -8.60 0.58
C GLU A 222 -7.49 -9.12 1.96
N ASN A 223 -6.59 -9.64 2.81
CA ASN A 223 -6.93 -10.10 4.16
C ASN A 223 -6.93 -8.99 5.23
N GLU A 224 -6.51 -7.75 4.94
CA GLU A 224 -6.53 -6.62 5.90
C GLU A 224 -7.47 -5.46 5.51
N ILE A 225 -8.02 -5.45 4.29
CA ILE A 225 -8.79 -4.31 3.75
C ILE A 225 -10.24 -4.21 4.28
N VAL A 226 -10.78 -5.27 4.92
CA VAL A 226 -12.14 -5.26 5.51
C VAL A 226 -12.32 -4.19 6.61
N LEU A 227 -11.25 -3.57 7.11
CA LEU A 227 -11.32 -2.50 8.11
C LEU A 227 -11.52 -1.09 7.52
N PHE A 228 -11.27 -0.84 6.24
CA PHE A 228 -11.39 0.51 5.66
C PHE A 228 -12.78 0.83 5.08
N SER A 229 -13.58 -0.19 4.77
CA SER A 229 -14.95 0.00 4.25
C SER A 229 -16.00 0.24 5.35
N ASN A 230 -15.69 -0.07 6.61
CA ASN A 230 -16.65 0.04 7.74
C ASN A 230 -16.74 1.43 8.39
N TYR A 231 -16.08 2.45 7.82
CA TYR A 231 -16.14 3.84 8.33
C TYR A 231 -16.64 4.86 7.30
N ALA A 232 -17.28 4.40 6.22
CA ALA A 232 -17.91 5.26 5.22
C ALA A 232 -19.43 5.00 5.17
N LEU A 233 -20.12 5.37 6.26
CA LEU A 233 -21.54 5.73 6.27
C LEU A 233 -21.67 7.10 6.96
#